data_AF-A0AAD6J1R1-F1
#
_entry.id   AF-A0AAD6J1R1-F1
#
_cell.length_a   1.000
_cell.length_b   1.000
_cell.length_c   1.000
_cell.angle_alpha   90.00
_cell.angle_beta   90.00
_cell.angle_gamma   90.00
#
_symmetry.space_group_name_H-M   'P 1'
#
loop_
_entity.id
_entity.type
_entity.pdbx_description
1 polymer ?
#
loop_
_entity_poly.entity_id
_entity_poly.type
_entity_poly.pdbx_seq_one_letter_code
_entity_poly.pdbx_strand_id
1 'polypeptide(L)'
;MANNIAFPVMHPEEIPDYLYRVHVSGRSRTIYYFDEGFSCTALGRINIRNYGQLFTAVNNHLDWRCDAPSHLISTFDDRKHALNWAGKYLDRFPGAEAHLMKIDTDEIKNSVGRRIPIIHAGDIVDQYPEMRPNHVHRKYLNHEVLVLYKIPADAIVAATPI
;
A
#
# COMPACT_ATOMS: atom_id res chain seq x y z
N MET A 1 -13.64 -21.90 12.98
CA MET A 1 -14.79 -21.07 12.55
C MET A 1 -14.21 -19.81 11.92
N ALA A 2 -14.67 -19.42 10.73
CA ALA A 2 -14.20 -18.16 10.12
C ALA A 2 -14.90 -17.01 10.84
N ASN A 3 -14.17 -16.27 11.67
CA ASN A 3 -14.66 -15.03 12.25
C ASN A 3 -14.70 -14.00 11.13
N ASN A 4 -15.89 -13.79 10.56
CA ASN A 4 -16.11 -12.70 9.61
C ASN A 4 -15.88 -11.37 10.33
N ILE A 5 -15.04 -10.53 9.74
CA ILE A 5 -14.75 -9.19 10.25
C ILE A 5 -15.48 -8.12 9.43
N ALA A 6 -15.53 -6.90 9.98
CA ALA A 6 -15.97 -5.74 9.23
C ALA A 6 -15.15 -5.62 7.94
N PHE A 7 -15.78 -5.15 6.87
CA PHE A 7 -15.11 -5.03 5.58
C PHE A 7 -14.13 -3.85 5.65
N PRO A 8 -12.80 -4.08 5.60
CA PRO A 8 -11.80 -3.07 5.94
C PRO A 8 -11.53 -2.09 4.78
N VAL A 9 -12.43 -2.00 3.81
CA VAL A 9 -12.24 -1.20 2.60
C VAL A 9 -12.81 0.18 2.83
N MET A 10 -12.03 1.21 2.52
CA MET A 10 -12.45 2.61 2.64
C MET A 10 -13.71 2.87 1.82
N HIS A 11 -14.60 3.72 2.33
CA HIS A 11 -15.74 4.18 1.55
C HIS A 11 -15.24 5.10 0.42
N PRO A 12 -15.89 5.09 -0.76
CA PRO A 12 -15.48 5.95 -1.89
C PRO A 12 -15.32 7.43 -1.52
N GLU A 13 -16.15 7.94 -0.61
CA GLU A 13 -16.14 9.34 -0.15
C GLU A 13 -14.97 9.67 0.78
N GLU A 14 -14.32 8.64 1.36
CA GLU A 14 -13.17 8.77 2.26
C GLU A 14 -11.83 8.63 1.51
N ILE A 15 -11.86 8.12 0.28
CA ILE A 15 -10.65 7.91 -0.53
C ILE A 15 -10.24 9.27 -1.11
N PRO A 16 -9.00 9.74 -0.87
CA PRO A 16 -8.53 10.98 -1.47
C PRO A 16 -8.45 10.86 -2.99
N ASP A 17 -8.61 11.97 -3.72
CA ASP A 17 -8.48 11.99 -5.19
C ASP A 17 -7.13 11.40 -5.67
N TYR A 18 -6.08 11.60 -4.87
CA TYR A 18 -4.74 11.12 -5.18
C TYR A 18 -4.09 10.39 -4.02
N LEU A 19 -3.38 9.31 -4.36
CA LEU A 19 -2.40 8.64 -3.52
C LEU A 19 -0.99 8.88 -4.05
N TYR A 20 -0.01 8.71 -3.17
CA TYR A 20 1.39 8.92 -3.45
C TYR A 20 2.19 7.67 -3.10
N ARG A 21 2.97 7.15 -4.04
CA ARG A 21 3.85 6.00 -3.79
C ARG A 21 5.29 6.39 -4.07
N VAL A 22 6.17 6.13 -3.10
CA VAL A 22 7.61 6.22 -3.34
C VAL A 22 8.06 4.90 -3.96
N HIS A 23 8.54 4.96 -5.21
CA HIS A 23 9.13 3.83 -5.90
C HIS A 23 10.65 3.99 -5.92
N VAL A 24 11.35 3.11 -5.23
CA VAL A 24 12.82 3.03 -5.25
C VAL A 24 13.26 1.95 -6.23
N SER A 25 13.96 2.34 -7.28
CA SER A 25 14.42 1.45 -8.35
C SER A 25 15.35 0.36 -7.80
N GLY A 26 15.11 -0.90 -8.17
CA GLY A 26 15.91 -2.04 -7.75
C GLY A 26 15.82 -2.42 -6.26
N ARG A 27 15.05 -1.69 -5.44
CA ARG A 27 14.88 -1.96 -4.00
C ARG A 27 13.44 -2.20 -3.57
N SER A 28 12.47 -1.64 -4.30
CA SER A 28 11.06 -1.87 -4.03
C SER A 28 10.70 -3.32 -4.33
N ARG A 29 10.01 -4.00 -3.41
CA ARG A 29 9.55 -5.38 -3.63
C ARG A 29 8.38 -5.48 -4.59
N THR A 30 7.51 -4.48 -4.62
CA THR A 30 6.40 -4.41 -5.58
C THR A 30 6.96 -4.31 -6.99
N ILE A 31 6.44 -5.11 -7.90
CA ILE A 31 6.82 -5.08 -9.32
C ILE A 31 6.26 -3.81 -9.93
N TYR A 32 7.05 -3.15 -10.77
CA TYR A 32 6.65 -1.98 -11.52
C TYR A 32 7.08 -2.12 -12.97
N TYR A 33 6.14 -1.91 -13.88
CA TYR A 33 6.40 -1.67 -15.30
C TYR A 33 5.65 -0.42 -15.74
N PHE A 34 6.24 0.35 -16.64
CA PHE A 34 5.69 1.63 -17.07
C PHE A 34 4.29 1.47 -17.70
N ASP A 35 4.10 0.43 -18.51
CA ASP A 35 2.89 0.12 -19.25
C ASP A 35 1.88 -0.75 -18.47
N GLU A 36 2.30 -1.41 -17.39
CA GLU A 36 1.40 -2.25 -16.58
C GLU A 36 1.01 -1.64 -15.23
N GLY A 37 1.80 -0.71 -14.71
CA GLY A 37 1.68 -0.12 -13.38
C GLY A 37 2.36 -0.96 -12.30
N PHE A 38 1.82 -0.93 -11.08
CA PHE A 38 2.35 -1.70 -9.94
C PHE A 38 1.59 -3.00 -9.74
N SER A 39 2.31 -4.08 -9.48
CA SER A 39 1.73 -5.38 -9.12
C SER A 39 2.37 -5.94 -7.85
N CYS A 40 1.54 -6.54 -6.99
CA CYS A 40 1.98 -7.26 -5.81
C CYS A 40 2.80 -8.51 -6.19
N THR A 41 3.65 -8.99 -5.29
CA THR A 41 4.50 -10.17 -5.54
C THR A 41 3.93 -11.46 -4.96
N ALA A 42 2.91 -11.38 -4.11
CA ALA A 42 2.34 -12.56 -3.49
C ALA A 42 1.46 -13.35 -4.47
N LEU A 43 1.58 -14.68 -4.39
CA LEU A 43 0.79 -15.60 -5.20
C LEU A 43 -0.60 -15.81 -4.61
N GLY A 44 -1.55 -16.18 -5.47
CA GLY A 44 -2.90 -16.54 -5.06
C GLY A 44 -3.78 -15.34 -4.69
N ARG A 45 -4.91 -15.62 -4.03
CA ARG A 45 -5.90 -14.62 -3.60
C ARG A 45 -6.04 -14.67 -2.08
N ILE A 46 -6.22 -13.51 -1.48
CA ILE A 46 -6.62 -13.34 -0.08
C ILE A 46 -8.09 -12.95 0.03
N ASN A 47 -8.73 -13.45 1.07
CA ASN A 47 -10.05 -13.03 1.51
C ASN A 47 -9.88 -12.04 2.67
N ILE A 48 -9.93 -10.75 2.37
CA ILE A 48 -9.79 -9.66 3.35
C ILE A 48 -10.95 -9.57 4.36
N ARG A 49 -12.00 -10.40 4.22
CA ARG A 49 -13.08 -10.56 5.22
C ARG A 49 -12.82 -11.68 6.21
N ASN A 50 -11.79 -12.50 5.97
CA ASN A 50 -11.35 -13.52 6.90
C ASN A 50 -10.28 -12.93 7.81
N TYR A 51 -10.55 -12.90 9.12
CA TYR A 51 -9.63 -12.35 10.11
C TYR A 51 -8.21 -12.90 9.99
N GLY A 52 -8.04 -14.23 9.91
CA GLY A 52 -6.71 -14.85 9.91
C GLY A 52 -5.90 -14.54 8.65
N GLN A 53 -6.57 -14.43 7.49
CA GLN A 53 -5.92 -14.03 6.24
C GLN A 53 -5.58 -12.53 6.24
N LEU A 54 -6.48 -11.68 6.74
CA LEU A 54 -6.20 -10.25 6.86
C LEU A 54 -5.07 -9.99 7.85
N PHE A 55 -5.12 -10.63 9.03
CA PHE A 55 -4.06 -10.55 10.05
C PHE A 55 -2.70 -10.87 9.44
N THR A 56 -2.57 -12.03 8.79
CA THR A 56 -1.29 -12.44 8.18
C THR A 56 -0.84 -11.45 7.11
N ALA A 57 -1.75 -11.00 6.25
CA ALA A 57 -1.42 -10.08 5.16
C ALA A 57 -0.96 -8.72 5.67
N VAL A 58 -1.70 -8.11 6.62
CA VAL A 58 -1.40 -6.80 7.19
C VAL A 58 -0.16 -6.85 8.08
N ASN A 59 -0.09 -7.82 8.99
CA ASN A 59 1.03 -7.93 9.92
C ASN A 59 2.36 -8.09 9.18
N ASN A 60 2.42 -9.00 8.20
CA ASN A 60 3.61 -9.18 7.38
C ASN A 60 3.92 -7.95 6.52
N HIS A 61 2.91 -7.26 6.00
CA HIS A 61 3.13 -6.06 5.16
C HIS A 61 3.70 -4.88 5.98
N LEU A 62 3.17 -4.68 7.19
CA LEU A 62 3.58 -3.60 8.07
C LEU A 62 4.91 -3.91 8.79
N ASP A 63 5.31 -5.18 8.87
CA ASP A 63 6.63 -5.55 9.37
C ASP A 63 7.69 -5.28 8.29
N TRP A 64 8.35 -4.14 8.38
CA TRP A 64 9.40 -3.75 7.42
C TRP A 64 10.66 -4.63 7.47
N ARG A 65 10.73 -5.61 8.38
CA ARG A 65 11.77 -6.66 8.42
C ARG A 65 11.30 -7.96 7.77
N CYS A 66 10.02 -8.07 7.45
CA CYS A 66 9.45 -9.26 6.84
C CYS A 66 9.79 -9.32 5.35
N ASP A 67 10.27 -10.49 4.94
CA ASP A 67 10.64 -10.76 3.54
C ASP A 67 9.53 -11.47 2.75
N ALA A 68 8.42 -11.80 3.41
CA ALA A 68 7.30 -12.47 2.77
C ALA A 68 6.70 -11.60 1.65
N PRO A 69 6.39 -12.19 0.48
CA PRO A 69 5.63 -11.49 -0.54
C PRO A 69 4.30 -10.98 0.01
N SER A 70 3.93 -9.75 -0.35
CA SER A 70 2.67 -9.14 0.09
C SER A 70 1.69 -9.00 -1.07
N HIS A 71 0.40 -9.19 -0.77
CA HIS A 71 -0.73 -8.86 -1.67
C HIS A 71 -1.10 -7.38 -1.63
N LEU A 72 -0.49 -6.61 -0.73
CA LEU A 72 -0.78 -5.19 -0.50
C LEU A 72 0.32 -4.34 -1.12
N ILE A 73 -0.06 -3.18 -1.66
CA ILE A 73 0.85 -2.19 -2.22
C ILE A 73 0.73 -0.93 -1.35
N SER A 74 1.81 -0.59 -0.65
CA SER A 74 1.88 0.59 0.21
C SER A 74 1.89 1.88 -0.62
N THR A 75 1.07 2.83 -0.21
CA THR A 75 0.93 4.18 -0.74
C THR A 75 0.66 5.14 0.42
N PHE A 76 0.64 6.44 0.15
CA PHE A 76 0.38 7.48 1.12
C PHE A 76 -0.75 8.40 0.65
N ASP A 77 -1.61 8.84 1.57
CA ASP A 77 -2.63 9.86 1.30
C ASP A 77 -2.06 11.29 1.29
N ASP A 78 -0.94 11.52 1.97
CA ASP A 78 -0.28 12.81 2.07
C ASP A 78 1.05 12.85 1.30
N ARG A 79 1.14 13.78 0.35
CA ARG A 79 2.35 14.00 -0.46
C ARG A 79 3.57 14.33 0.39
N LYS A 80 3.39 15.18 1.41
CA LYS A 80 4.49 15.62 2.27
C LYS A 80 5.02 14.46 3.11
N HIS A 81 4.14 13.58 3.59
CA HIS A 81 4.50 12.37 4.30
C HIS A 81 5.29 11.41 3.42
N ALA A 82 4.85 11.18 2.18
CA ALA A 82 5.57 10.37 1.20
C ALA A 82 7.00 10.88 0.96
N LEU A 83 7.17 12.18 0.77
CA LEU A 83 8.49 12.81 0.59
C LEU A 83 9.37 12.71 1.84
N ASN A 84 8.80 12.92 3.04
CA ASN A 84 9.54 12.76 4.29
C ASN A 84 9.99 11.31 4.51
N TRP A 85 9.16 10.35 4.14
CA TRP A 85 9.53 8.94 4.16
C TRP A 85 10.66 8.66 3.16
N ALA A 86 10.55 9.18 1.94
CA ALA A 86 11.58 9.04 0.90
C ALA A 86 12.93 9.62 1.37
N GLY A 87 12.94 10.83 1.92
CA GLY A 87 14.17 11.46 2.43
C GLY A 87 14.88 10.60 3.46
N LYS A 88 14.16 10.09 4.47
CA LYS A 88 14.73 9.17 5.48
C LYS A 88 15.27 7.87 4.88
N TYR A 89 14.61 7.37 3.83
CA TYR A 89 15.07 6.17 3.14
C TYR A 89 16.37 6.46 2.38
N LEU A 90 16.42 7.56 1.63
CA LEU A 90 17.57 7.96 0.82
C LEU A 90 18.78 8.32 1.69
N ASP A 91 18.57 8.94 2.86
CA ASP A 91 19.64 9.18 3.85
C ASP A 91 20.29 7.87 4.32
N ARG A 92 19.49 6.80 4.46
CA ARG A 92 19.97 5.48 4.87
C ARG A 92 20.60 4.69 3.73
N PHE A 93 20.22 4.98 2.48
CA PHE A 93 20.71 4.30 1.28
C PHE A 93 21.18 5.31 0.23
N PRO A 94 22.34 5.98 0.46
CA PRO A 94 22.88 6.95 -0.49
C PRO A 94 23.05 6.36 -1.88
N GLY A 95 22.67 7.11 -2.90
CA GLY A 95 22.76 6.70 -4.32
C GLY A 95 21.60 5.82 -4.81
N ALA A 96 20.60 5.54 -3.97
CA ALA A 96 19.35 4.94 -4.46
C ALA A 96 18.56 5.96 -5.31
N GLU A 97 18.03 5.51 -6.44
CA GLU A 97 17.13 6.31 -7.27
C GLU A 97 15.68 6.08 -6.86
N ALA A 98 14.96 7.17 -6.57
CA ALA A 98 13.57 7.12 -6.15
C ALA A 98 12.70 8.06 -7.00
N HIS A 99 11.46 7.63 -7.20
CA HIS A 99 10.42 8.42 -7.86
C HIS A 99 9.22 8.53 -6.94
N LEU A 100 8.61 9.72 -6.90
CA LEU A 100 7.29 9.93 -6.34
C LEU A 100 6.27 9.69 -7.44
N MET A 101 5.46 8.65 -7.27
CA MET A 101 4.37 8.28 -8.17
C MET A 101 3.09 8.92 -7.64
N LYS A 102 2.47 9.79 -8.43
CA LYS A 102 1.13 10.34 -8.15
C LYS A 102 0.10 9.44 -8.82
N ILE A 103 -0.86 8.96 -8.03
CA ILE A 103 -1.83 7.94 -8.45
C ILE A 103 -3.23 8.52 -8.30
N ASP A 104 -4.00 8.57 -9.39
CA ASP A 104 -5.42 8.90 -9.41
C ASP A 104 -6.24 7.72 -8.87
N THR A 105 -6.98 7.94 -7.80
CA THR A 105 -7.69 6.85 -7.11
C THR A 105 -8.96 6.40 -7.80
N ASP A 106 -9.53 7.23 -8.68
CA ASP A 106 -10.67 6.83 -9.48
C ASP A 106 -10.27 5.84 -10.56
N GLU A 107 -9.03 5.88 -11.02
CA GLU A 107 -8.49 4.94 -12.01
C GLU A 107 -7.91 3.66 -11.38
N ILE A 108 -8.00 3.49 -10.05
CA ILE A 108 -7.67 2.23 -9.36
C ILE A 108 -8.81 1.21 -9.56
N LYS A 109 -8.90 0.71 -10.80
CA LYS A 109 -9.91 -0.23 -11.28
C LYS A 109 -9.22 -1.44 -11.93
N ASN A 110 -9.90 -2.58 -11.94
CA ASN A 110 -9.47 -3.75 -12.71
C ASN A 110 -9.90 -3.64 -14.18
N SER A 111 -9.53 -4.64 -15.00
CA SER A 111 -9.81 -4.66 -16.45
C SER A 111 -11.29 -4.66 -16.83
N VAL A 112 -12.20 -4.89 -15.88
CA VAL A 112 -13.66 -4.82 -16.09
C VAL A 112 -14.29 -3.59 -15.41
N GLY A 113 -13.48 -2.60 -15.04
CA GLY A 113 -13.92 -1.33 -14.47
C GLY A 113 -14.34 -1.39 -13.00
N ARG A 114 -14.10 -2.50 -12.29
CA ARG A 114 -14.43 -2.60 -10.86
C ARG A 114 -13.29 -2.02 -10.02
N ARG A 115 -13.64 -1.19 -9.04
CA ARG A 115 -12.69 -0.60 -8.09
C ARG A 115 -11.92 -1.71 -7.38
N ILE A 116 -10.60 -1.56 -7.34
CA ILE A 116 -9.71 -2.44 -6.57
C ILE A 116 -9.78 -2.00 -5.10
N PRO A 117 -9.82 -2.92 -4.12
CA PRO A 117 -9.90 -2.55 -2.71
C PRO A 117 -8.75 -1.65 -2.26
N ILE A 118 -9.10 -0.56 -1.59
CA ILE A 118 -8.19 0.40 -0.95
C ILE A 118 -8.50 0.41 0.53
N ILE A 119 -7.47 0.35 1.37
CA ILE A 119 -7.58 0.19 2.81
C ILE A 119 -6.67 1.19 3.51
N HIS A 120 -7.19 1.92 4.48
CA HIS A 120 -6.35 2.75 5.35
C HIS A 120 -5.70 1.87 6.43
N ALA A 121 -4.37 1.82 6.48
CA ALA A 121 -3.65 0.96 7.43
C ALA A 121 -3.93 1.36 8.87
N GLY A 122 -4.04 2.66 9.14
CA GLY A 122 -4.40 3.22 10.44
C GLY A 122 -5.72 2.69 10.97
N ASP A 123 -6.73 2.59 10.11
CA ASP A 123 -8.09 2.20 10.50
C ASP A 123 -8.14 0.72 10.84
N ILE A 124 -7.45 -0.13 10.07
CA ILE A 124 -7.30 -1.55 10.39
C ILE A 124 -6.69 -1.70 11.78
N VAL A 125 -5.58 -1.01 12.07
CA VAL A 125 -4.88 -1.22 13.34
C VAL A 125 -5.57 -0.55 14.53
N ASP A 126 -6.43 0.45 14.30
CA ASP A 126 -7.29 0.99 15.36
C ASP A 126 -8.42 0.01 15.68
N GLN A 127 -8.97 -0.66 14.66
CA GLN A 127 -10.00 -1.67 14.83
C GLN A 127 -9.45 -3.00 15.37
N TYR A 128 -8.25 -3.40 14.94
CA TYR A 128 -7.57 -4.65 15.25
C TYR A 128 -6.09 -4.39 15.64
N PRO A 129 -5.82 -3.86 16.84
CA PRO A 129 -4.47 -3.46 17.27
C PRO A 129 -3.40 -4.54 17.18
N GLU A 130 -3.79 -5.80 17.31
CA GLU A 130 -2.93 -6.97 17.20
C GLU A 130 -2.40 -7.22 15.78
N MET A 131 -3.04 -6.67 14.73
CA MET A 131 -2.54 -6.78 13.35
C MET A 131 -1.28 -5.94 13.13
N ARG A 132 -1.00 -4.97 14.00
CA ARG A 132 0.22 -4.17 13.96
C ARG A 132 1.40 -4.93 14.59
N PRO A 133 2.55 -5.05 13.92
CA PRO A 133 3.76 -5.60 14.53
C PRO A 133 4.20 -4.77 15.76
N ASN A 134 4.60 -5.44 16.84
CA ASN A 134 4.91 -4.79 18.13
C ASN A 134 5.97 -3.68 18.06
N HIS A 135 6.89 -3.75 17.09
CA HIS A 135 7.97 -2.76 16.94
C HIS A 135 7.59 -1.58 16.03
N VAL A 136 6.43 -1.64 15.38
CA VAL A 136 5.92 -0.58 14.51
C VAL A 136 5.08 0.38 15.33
N HIS A 137 5.50 1.64 15.39
CA HIS A 137 4.75 2.66 16.11
C HIS A 137 3.50 3.08 15.32
N ARG A 138 2.34 3.16 15.98
CA ARG A 138 1.03 3.49 15.35
C ARG A 138 1.07 4.75 14.48
N LYS A 139 1.78 5.78 14.95
CA LYS A 139 1.99 7.06 14.24
C LYS A 139 2.55 6.93 12.82
N TYR A 140 3.28 5.85 12.51
CA TYR A 140 3.83 5.63 11.17
C TYR A 140 2.77 5.16 10.17
N LEU A 141 1.59 4.75 10.64
CA LEU A 141 0.50 4.20 9.84
C LEU A 141 -0.61 5.24 9.56
N ASN A 142 -0.47 6.47 10.06
CA ASN A 142 -1.50 7.52 9.97
C ASN A 142 -1.80 7.97 8.53
N HIS A 143 -0.86 7.75 7.63
CA HIS A 143 -0.94 8.17 6.24
C HIS A 143 -0.77 7.00 5.29
N GLU A 144 -0.63 5.78 5.80
CA GLU A 144 -0.36 4.61 4.97
C GLU A 144 -1.68 4.04 4.46
N VAL A 145 -1.79 4.00 3.13
CA VAL A 145 -2.93 3.46 2.41
C VAL A 145 -2.46 2.25 1.59
N LEU A 146 -3.21 1.17 1.66
CA LEU A 146 -2.87 -0.13 1.09
C LEU A 146 -3.81 -0.43 -0.08
N VAL A 147 -3.25 -0.58 -1.27
CA VAL A 147 -4.00 -1.01 -2.47
C VAL A 147 -3.82 -2.51 -2.66
N LEU A 148 -4.92 -3.24 -2.89
CA LEU A 148 -4.89 -4.69 -3.04
C LEU A 148 -4.46 -5.11 -4.46
N TYR A 149 -3.46 -5.99 -4.56
CA TYR A 149 -2.96 -6.64 -5.78
C TYR A 149 -2.31 -5.75 -6.85
N LYS A 150 -2.97 -4.70 -7.33
CA LYS A 150 -2.54 -3.95 -8.51
C LYS A 150 -2.94 -2.48 -8.46
N ILE A 151 -2.05 -1.62 -8.95
CA ILE A 151 -2.35 -0.25 -9.36
C ILE A 151 -2.09 -0.21 -10.87
N PRO A 152 -3.12 -0.01 -11.71
CA PRO A 152 -2.94 -0.01 -13.17
C PRO A 152 -2.10 1.18 -13.63
N ALA A 153 -1.45 1.05 -14.80
CA ALA A 153 -0.65 2.13 -15.39
C ALA A 153 -1.45 3.42 -15.58
N ASP A 154 -2.70 3.30 -16.03
CA ASP A 154 -3.60 4.44 -16.27
C ASP A 154 -3.91 5.25 -15.00
N ALA A 155 -3.78 4.64 -13.81
CA ALA A 155 -3.92 5.36 -12.55
C ALA A 155 -2.68 6.22 -12.22
N ILE A 156 -1.53 5.98 -12.84
CA ILE A 156 -0.29 6.71 -12.54
C ILE A 156 -0.23 7.96 -13.41
N VAL A 157 -0.67 9.09 -12.85
CA VAL A 157 -0.77 10.37 -13.59
C VAL A 157 0.53 11.17 -13.61
N ALA A 158 1.48 10.88 -12.71
CA ALA A 158 2.82 11.47 -12.75
C ALA A 158 3.85 10.59 -12.05
N ALA A 159 5.08 10.61 -12.56
CA ALA A 159 6.27 10.08 -11.91
C ALA A 159 7.33 11.18 -11.84
N THR A 160 7.74 11.57 -10.63
CA THR A 160 8.71 12.67 -10.41
C THR A 160 9.93 12.14 -9.68
N PRO A 161 11.16 12.31 -10.20
CA PRO A 161 12.37 11.99 -9.45
C PRO A 161 12.43 12.71 -8.10
N ILE A 162 12.96 12.04 -7.08
CA ILE A 162 13.17 12.58 -5.72
C ILE A 162 14.67 12.75 -5.46
#